data_AF-A0A524HQA3-F1
#
_entry.id   AF-A0A524HQA3-F1
#
_cell.length_a   1.000
_cell.length_b   1.000
_cell.length_c   1.000
_cell.angle_alpha   90.00
_cell.angle_beta   90.00
_cell.angle_gamma   90.00
#
_symmetry.space_group_name_H-M   'P 1'
#
loop_
_entity.id
_entity.type
_entity.pdbx_description
1 polymer ?
#
loop_
_entity_poly.entity_id
_entity_poly.type
_entity_poly.pdbx_seq_one_letter_code
_entity_poly.pdbx_strand_id
1 'polypeptide(L)'
;MRERGINLPRRHLEPHRRRRTVRRRSAWQQGDREHQPVRGVETDARRTRQRVADDLLGSRDAVPGIVPRRVGALPRRHPWPGQGPAAGRPGHPASSARRDLPIRRREPGHQVVRLRSLRCAGLAAVALAALGSFGHAQPPATAAEDAEAGTALTVYLMTMGPGAAVWERFGHNAIWIHDAVQGTDVAYNYGLFDFRQENFLLHFAQGHLRYWMDSMDAERSAMFYMRQDRSLWVQELNLTAAQRAELQRFLEWNRQEQHKFYDYNYYWDNCSTRVRDALDRVLGGAIKRQTESVVTSNTYRSHTRRLLQVDIPAYLGIMLGLGQPVDRPISVWEAGFLPVQLQESLRNIIVNEGGESSPLVLRERTLFESKALPEPTSLQRFWPRFALLGFILGSVLVLLGWKARNSRFARGSFFTLAILWSGLTGVAGIMLAFLWWFTDHATSAANENLFHANPVSLLLAVALVAGALGARRPRSAVRWLAVGVAGLSLLGVVLKVLPAMYQVNGDVIALLLPVHMG
;
A
#
# COMPACT_ATOMS: atom_id res chain seq x y z
N MET A 1 -67.52 13.15 -21.05
CA MET A 1 -67.95 11.94 -21.79
C MET A 1 -66.69 11.13 -22.08
N ARG A 2 -66.59 9.86 -21.64
CA ARG A 2 -67.00 8.62 -22.35
C ARG A 2 -66.27 8.42 -23.70
N GLU A 3 -65.88 7.21 -24.14
CA GLU A 3 -65.59 5.90 -23.50
C GLU A 3 -65.16 4.91 -24.62
N ARG A 4 -64.60 3.72 -24.28
CA ARG A 4 -64.45 2.52 -25.17
C ARG A 4 -63.39 2.63 -26.29
N GLY A 5 -62.66 1.58 -26.70
CA GLY A 5 -62.53 0.22 -26.17
C GLY A 5 -63.36 -0.86 -26.88
N ILE A 6 -62.73 -1.70 -27.71
CA ILE A 6 -63.35 -2.87 -28.39
C ILE A 6 -62.42 -4.10 -28.25
N ASN A 7 -63.01 -5.31 -28.26
CA ASN A 7 -62.37 -6.58 -27.89
C ASN A 7 -62.08 -7.53 -29.07
N LEU A 8 -61.07 -8.38 -28.83
CA LEU A 8 -60.90 -9.82 -29.15
C LEU A 8 -62.10 -10.58 -29.78
N PRO A 9 -61.84 -11.62 -30.61
CA PRO A 9 -61.73 -12.98 -30.06
C PRO A 9 -60.67 -13.93 -30.70
N ARG A 10 -60.40 -15.04 -29.99
CA ARG A 10 -59.61 -16.22 -30.44
C ARG A 10 -60.50 -17.23 -31.20
N ARG A 11 -59.90 -18.18 -31.97
CA ARG A 11 -59.93 -19.64 -31.66
C ARG A 11 -59.07 -20.53 -32.58
N HIS A 12 -58.71 -21.67 -31.99
CA HIS A 12 -57.98 -22.88 -32.42
C HIS A 12 -58.12 -23.39 -33.87
N LEU A 13 -57.11 -24.12 -34.37
CA LEU A 13 -57.14 -25.61 -34.43
C LEU A 13 -55.77 -26.26 -34.76
N GLU A 14 -55.54 -27.44 -34.19
CA GLU A 14 -54.53 -28.48 -34.52
C GLU A 14 -55.34 -29.78 -34.82
N PRO A 15 -54.79 -30.99 -35.09
CA PRO A 15 -53.44 -31.42 -35.48
C PRO A 15 -53.38 -32.48 -36.63
N HIS A 16 -52.18 -32.88 -37.12
CA HIS A 16 -51.70 -34.30 -37.08
C HIS A 16 -50.42 -34.65 -37.92
N ARG A 17 -49.49 -35.38 -37.26
CA ARG A 17 -48.85 -36.69 -37.64
C ARG A 17 -48.47 -36.97 -39.12
N ARG A 18 -47.35 -37.63 -39.48
CA ARG A 18 -46.45 -38.66 -38.83
C ARG A 18 -45.12 -38.74 -39.68
N ARG A 19 -44.17 -39.71 -39.72
CA ARG A 19 -43.98 -41.11 -39.22
C ARG A 19 -42.46 -41.54 -39.27
N ARG A 20 -41.80 -41.85 -38.11
CA ARG A 20 -40.65 -42.81 -37.95
C ARG A 20 -39.29 -42.51 -38.65
N THR A 21 -38.09 -43.09 -38.34
CA THR A 21 -37.46 -43.90 -37.23
C THR A 21 -35.91 -43.78 -37.38
N VAL A 22 -34.97 -44.11 -36.45
CA VAL A 22 -34.65 -45.32 -35.61
C VAL A 22 -33.72 -44.87 -34.44
N ARG A 23 -33.98 -45.15 -33.13
CA ARG A 23 -33.33 -46.16 -32.20
C ARG A 23 -31.78 -46.11 -32.12
N ARG A 24 -31.05 -46.20 -30.98
CA ARG A 24 -31.18 -46.75 -29.60
C ARG A 24 -30.79 -45.68 -28.53
N ARG A 25 -31.35 -45.61 -27.29
CA ARG A 25 -31.14 -46.41 -26.04
C ARG A 25 -29.68 -46.41 -25.50
N SER A 26 -29.41 -46.26 -24.19
CA SER A 26 -30.29 -46.34 -22.98
C SER A 26 -29.69 -45.72 -21.69
N ALA A 27 -30.60 -45.25 -20.79
CA ALA A 27 -30.71 -45.44 -19.32
C ALA A 27 -29.45 -45.31 -18.40
N TRP A 28 -29.54 -44.71 -17.19
CA TRP A 28 -30.54 -44.98 -16.12
C TRP A 28 -30.96 -43.75 -15.29
N GLN A 29 -32.03 -43.92 -14.48
CA GLN A 29 -32.61 -42.90 -13.59
C GLN A 29 -33.36 -43.55 -12.40
N GLN A 30 -33.12 -43.06 -11.19
CA GLN A 30 -33.83 -43.19 -9.90
C GLN A 30 -33.19 -42.12 -8.98
N GLY A 31 -33.81 -41.47 -7.99
CA GLY A 31 -34.90 -41.81 -7.07
C GLY A 31 -34.35 -41.52 -5.64
N ASP A 32 -35.06 -40.92 -4.68
CA ASP A 32 -36.49 -40.62 -4.59
C ASP A 32 -36.77 -39.49 -3.53
N ARG A 33 -38.01 -38.95 -3.54
CA ARG A 33 -38.78 -38.27 -2.43
C ARG A 33 -38.24 -37.09 -1.59
N GLU A 34 -39.05 -36.02 -1.63
CA GLU A 34 -39.65 -35.24 -0.53
C GLU A 34 -39.14 -35.36 0.92
N HIS A 35 -38.88 -34.21 1.55
CA HIS A 35 -39.15 -33.94 2.98
C HIS A 35 -39.54 -32.45 3.19
N GLN A 36 -40.48 -32.19 4.11
CA GLN A 36 -40.90 -30.83 4.50
C GLN A 36 -40.12 -30.34 5.74
N PRO A 37 -39.73 -29.05 5.84
CA PRO A 37 -39.30 -28.44 7.09
C PRO A 37 -40.49 -27.87 7.89
N VAL A 38 -40.45 -28.03 9.21
CA VAL A 38 -41.48 -27.60 10.17
C VAL A 38 -41.35 -26.10 10.50
N ARG A 39 -42.48 -25.43 10.79
CA ARG A 39 -42.49 -24.06 11.35
C ARG A 39 -42.19 -24.07 12.85
N GLY A 40 -41.23 -23.26 13.30
CA GLY A 40 -41.04 -22.97 14.72
C GLY A 40 -39.98 -21.91 15.02
N VAL A 41 -40.35 -20.91 15.85
CA VAL A 41 -39.46 -20.00 16.60
C VAL A 41 -38.41 -19.20 15.78
N GLU A 42 -38.84 -18.12 15.11
CA GLU A 42 -37.95 -17.04 14.62
C GLU A 42 -38.42 -15.65 15.05
N THR A 43 -38.64 -15.45 16.36
CA THR A 43 -39.15 -14.17 16.91
C THR A 43 -38.44 -13.73 18.19
N ASP A 44 -37.12 -13.55 18.15
CA ASP A 44 -36.44 -12.68 19.12
C ASP A 44 -35.15 -12.04 18.57
N ALA A 45 -34.31 -12.83 17.90
CA ALA A 45 -32.99 -12.42 17.36
C ALA A 45 -32.98 -11.24 16.36
N ARG A 46 -34.15 -10.72 15.94
CA ARG A 46 -34.26 -9.49 15.15
C ARG A 46 -34.26 -8.22 16.01
N ARG A 47 -34.74 -8.25 17.26
CA ARG A 47 -34.78 -7.07 18.14
C ARG A 47 -33.39 -6.62 18.62
N THR A 48 -32.49 -7.56 18.86
CA THR A 48 -31.12 -7.28 19.32
C THR A 48 -30.22 -6.69 18.22
N ARG A 49 -30.51 -6.98 16.94
CA ARG A 49 -29.77 -6.42 15.80
C ARG A 49 -30.05 -4.93 15.55
N GLN A 50 -31.17 -4.43 16.06
CA GLN A 50 -31.65 -3.08 15.72
C GLN A 50 -31.11 -2.03 16.69
N ARG A 51 -31.14 -2.29 18.01
CA ARG A 51 -30.68 -1.34 19.04
C ARG A 51 -29.26 -0.79 18.78
N VAL A 52 -28.29 -1.67 18.52
CA VAL A 52 -26.89 -1.28 18.26
C VAL A 52 -26.72 -0.49 16.95
N ALA A 53 -27.65 -0.62 16.00
CA ALA A 53 -27.66 0.16 14.76
C ALA A 53 -28.38 1.51 14.92
N ASP A 54 -29.35 1.59 15.82
CA ASP A 54 -30.08 2.82 16.16
C ASP A 54 -29.21 3.76 17.03
N ASP A 55 -28.44 3.21 17.98
CA ASP A 55 -27.50 3.96 18.82
C ASP A 55 -26.44 4.72 17.98
N LEU A 56 -25.90 4.07 16.94
CA LEU A 56 -24.92 4.61 15.97
C LEU A 56 -25.49 5.65 14.99
N LEU A 57 -26.76 6.04 15.13
CA LEU A 57 -27.44 7.05 14.29
C LEU A 57 -28.13 8.13 15.14
N GLY A 58 -27.83 8.17 16.44
CA GLY A 58 -28.62 8.82 17.50
C GLY A 58 -28.44 10.32 17.74
N SER A 59 -27.74 11.09 16.89
CA SER A 59 -27.69 12.57 17.03
C SER A 59 -27.83 13.32 15.70
N ARG A 60 -28.67 14.36 15.72
CA ARG A 60 -28.96 15.25 14.57
C ARG A 60 -29.05 16.72 15.00
N ASP A 61 -27.99 17.22 15.62
CA ASP A 61 -27.83 18.66 15.85
C ASP A 61 -27.15 19.33 14.66
N ALA A 62 -27.70 20.47 14.24
CA ALA A 62 -27.29 21.17 13.03
C ALA A 62 -26.14 22.15 13.28
N VAL A 63 -25.05 22.03 12.52
CA VAL A 63 -23.90 22.95 12.55
C VAL A 63 -23.69 23.54 11.14
N PRO A 64 -23.43 24.86 10.97
CA PRO A 64 -23.43 25.50 9.66
C PRO A 64 -22.27 25.07 8.74
N GLY A 65 -22.57 24.82 7.47
CA GLY A 65 -21.58 24.47 6.47
C GLY A 65 -20.76 25.68 5.98
N ILE A 66 -19.48 25.73 6.32
CA ILE A 66 -18.53 26.71 5.77
C ILE A 66 -17.85 26.11 4.53
N VAL A 67 -18.15 26.65 3.34
CA VAL A 67 -17.53 26.24 2.06
C VAL A 67 -16.57 27.32 1.58
N PRO A 68 -15.25 27.07 1.53
CA PRO A 68 -14.29 27.98 0.91
C PRO A 68 -14.49 28.03 -0.62
N ARG A 69 -15.01 29.15 -1.12
CA ARG A 69 -15.05 29.43 -2.57
C ARG A 69 -13.64 29.76 -3.08
N ARG A 70 -13.28 29.18 -4.23
CA ARG A 70 -12.30 29.61 -5.25
C ARG A 70 -11.23 30.62 -4.81
N VAL A 71 -9.97 30.18 -4.79
CA VAL A 71 -8.79 31.08 -4.67
C VAL A 71 -8.75 32.06 -5.86
N GLY A 72 -8.74 33.36 -5.55
CA GLY A 72 -8.52 34.46 -6.50
C GLY A 72 -7.04 34.85 -6.62
N ALA A 73 -6.73 35.79 -7.51
CA ALA A 73 -5.36 36.12 -7.91
C ALA A 73 -4.56 37.01 -6.93
N LEU A 74 -3.22 36.91 -7.03
CA LEU A 74 -2.23 37.69 -6.29
C LEU A 74 -2.12 39.16 -6.76
N PRO A 75 -1.99 40.13 -5.85
CA PRO A 75 -1.37 41.44 -6.09
C PRO A 75 0.15 41.45 -5.76
N ARG A 76 0.84 42.58 -5.98
CA ARG A 76 2.32 42.69 -5.96
C ARG A 76 2.89 43.65 -4.89
N ARG A 77 3.95 43.18 -4.21
CA ARG A 77 5.19 43.84 -3.69
C ARG A 77 5.24 45.31 -3.15
N HIS A 78 6.21 45.50 -2.23
CA HIS A 78 6.94 46.72 -1.80
C HIS A 78 6.32 47.58 -0.67
N PRO A 79 7.13 48.28 0.17
CA PRO A 79 8.44 47.90 0.74
C PRO A 79 8.64 48.24 2.26
N TRP A 80 9.84 47.94 2.78
CA TRP A 80 10.47 48.26 4.10
C TRP A 80 10.54 49.78 4.47
N PRO A 81 10.84 50.21 5.74
CA PRO A 81 12.07 49.84 6.52
C PRO A 81 12.09 49.95 8.10
N GLY A 82 13.24 49.61 8.71
CA GLY A 82 13.66 49.86 10.13
C GLY A 82 13.90 48.57 10.96
N GLN A 83 15.08 48.18 11.47
CA GLN A 83 16.08 48.80 12.39
C GLN A 83 15.47 49.25 13.73
N GLY A 84 15.91 48.83 14.94
CA GLY A 84 16.95 47.92 15.50
C GLY A 84 16.93 48.06 17.05
N PRO A 85 17.95 47.70 17.88
CA PRO A 85 19.07 46.75 17.78
C PRO A 85 18.96 45.64 18.88
N ALA A 86 20.07 45.09 19.43
CA ALA A 86 20.07 43.88 20.29
C ALA A 86 20.74 44.02 21.68
N ALA A 87 20.21 43.28 22.66
CA ALA A 87 20.83 42.83 23.93
C ALA A 87 19.94 41.69 24.53
N GLY A 88 20.38 40.75 25.37
CA GLY A 88 21.71 40.38 25.89
C GLY A 88 21.61 39.05 26.69
N ARG A 89 22.73 38.38 27.00
CA ARG A 89 22.76 37.16 27.85
C ARG A 89 22.68 37.50 29.34
N PRO A 90 22.01 36.65 30.15
CA PRO A 90 22.70 35.63 30.99
C PRO A 90 22.10 34.23 30.74
N GLY A 91 22.54 33.11 31.32
CA GLY A 91 23.62 32.83 32.28
C GLY A 91 23.24 31.58 33.11
N HIS A 92 24.00 30.49 33.01
CA HIS A 92 23.71 29.24 33.74
C HIS A 92 24.04 29.35 35.25
N PRO A 93 23.40 28.52 36.09
CA PRO A 93 24.18 27.41 36.65
C PRO A 93 23.47 26.04 36.79
N ALA A 94 24.29 24.99 36.68
CA ALA A 94 24.32 23.74 37.47
C ALA A 94 23.10 22.77 37.59
N SER A 95 23.37 21.55 37.10
CA SER A 95 23.14 20.24 37.73
C SER A 95 21.74 19.78 38.18
N SER A 96 21.27 18.70 37.55
CA SER A 96 20.86 17.48 38.26
C SER A 96 21.29 16.24 37.46
N ALA A 97 21.62 15.15 38.14
CA ALA A 97 22.19 13.96 37.49
C ALA A 97 21.09 13.04 36.94
N ARG A 98 21.23 12.60 35.69
CA ARG A 98 20.46 11.47 35.13
C ARG A 98 21.33 10.22 35.08
N ARG A 99 20.76 9.08 35.50
CA ARG A 99 21.32 7.75 35.28
C ARG A 99 20.76 7.23 33.96
N ASP A 100 21.53 7.32 32.89
CA ASP A 100 21.10 6.80 31.59
C ASP A 100 21.19 5.27 31.58
N LEU A 101 20.04 4.61 31.41
CA LEU A 101 19.99 3.17 31.11
C LEU A 101 20.21 2.98 29.59
N PRO A 102 21.06 2.02 29.17
CA PRO A 102 21.48 1.91 27.78
C PRO A 102 20.36 1.34 26.90
N ILE A 103 19.67 2.20 26.14
CA ILE A 103 18.83 1.76 25.02
C ILE A 103 19.73 1.07 23.98
N ARG A 104 19.52 -0.23 23.77
CA ARG A 104 20.31 -1.09 22.88
C ARG A 104 20.26 -0.56 21.44
N ARG A 105 21.42 -0.18 20.90
CA ARG A 105 21.54 0.35 19.52
C ARG A 105 21.23 -0.72 18.47
N ARG A 106 20.72 -0.23 17.32
CA ARG A 106 20.64 -0.86 15.99
C ARG A 106 21.47 -2.13 15.82
N GLU A 107 20.81 -3.23 15.47
CA GLU A 107 21.41 -4.27 14.64
C GLU A 107 21.29 -3.85 13.16
N PRO A 108 22.39 -3.77 12.37
CA PRO A 108 22.32 -3.36 10.97
C PRO A 108 22.09 -4.55 10.04
N GLY A 109 21.08 -4.40 9.16
CA GLY A 109 21.02 -4.81 7.75
C GLY A 109 21.61 -6.16 7.31
N HIS A 110 20.80 -6.95 6.59
CA HIS A 110 21.28 -8.10 5.82
C HIS A 110 22.43 -7.71 4.87
N GLN A 111 23.43 -8.58 4.78
CA GLN A 111 24.74 -8.23 4.22
C GLN A 111 24.73 -8.11 2.69
N VAL A 112 25.08 -6.91 2.20
CA VAL A 112 25.57 -6.75 0.81
C VAL A 112 27.03 -7.22 0.78
N VAL A 113 27.30 -8.28 0.01
CA VAL A 113 28.61 -8.94 -0.01
C VAL A 113 29.69 -8.04 -0.63
N ARG A 114 30.71 -7.68 0.16
CA ARG A 114 32.00 -7.16 -0.31
C ARG A 114 33.12 -8.09 0.16
N LEU A 115 33.79 -8.78 -0.77
CA LEU A 115 34.98 -9.57 -0.47
C LEU A 115 36.20 -8.67 -0.20
N ARG A 116 36.90 -8.89 0.92
CA ARG A 116 38.38 -8.78 1.00
C ARG A 116 38.99 -9.47 2.24
N SER A 117 39.43 -10.71 2.02
CA SER A 117 40.66 -11.34 2.54
C SER A 117 41.09 -11.24 4.04
N LEU A 118 40.97 -12.42 4.70
CA LEU A 118 42.04 -13.15 5.43
C LEU A 118 42.55 -12.71 6.84
N ARG A 119 42.33 -13.65 7.79
CA ARG A 119 43.18 -13.99 8.98
C ARG A 119 43.24 -12.93 10.10
N CYS A 120 43.48 -13.27 11.39
CA CYS A 120 44.00 -14.51 11.99
C CYS A 120 43.19 -14.98 13.24
N ALA A 121 43.63 -16.02 13.93
CA ALA A 121 42.90 -16.67 15.05
C ALA A 121 43.25 -16.13 16.45
N GLY A 122 42.37 -16.40 17.42
CA GLY A 122 42.56 -16.19 18.87
C GLY A 122 41.70 -17.21 19.65
N LEU A 123 42.13 -17.61 20.84
CA LEU A 123 41.65 -18.83 21.53
C LEU A 123 41.04 -18.57 22.93
N ALA A 124 40.37 -19.62 23.41
CA ALA A 124 40.10 -19.97 24.81
C ALA A 124 38.93 -19.31 25.56
N ALA A 125 38.07 -20.21 26.05
CA ALA A 125 36.98 -20.05 26.99
C ALA A 125 37.39 -19.63 28.42
N VAL A 126 36.39 -19.31 29.26
CA VAL A 126 36.32 -19.72 30.67
C VAL A 126 34.88 -19.58 31.22
N ALA A 127 34.59 -20.26 32.34
CA ALA A 127 33.42 -20.11 33.24
C ALA A 127 32.04 -20.64 32.78
N LEU A 128 31.79 -21.93 33.02
CA LEU A 128 30.54 -22.34 33.69
C LEU A 128 30.68 -22.04 35.19
N ALA A 129 29.74 -21.30 35.81
CA ALA A 129 29.49 -21.30 37.26
C ALA A 129 28.26 -20.45 37.65
N ALA A 130 27.03 -20.93 37.37
CA ALA A 130 25.79 -20.25 37.82
C ALA A 130 24.57 -21.19 37.94
N LEU A 131 24.75 -22.39 38.49
CA LEU A 131 23.61 -23.20 38.95
C LEU A 131 23.23 -22.77 40.37
N GLY A 132 22.16 -22.00 40.51
CA GLY A 132 21.65 -21.56 41.80
C GLY A 132 20.29 -20.86 41.70
N SER A 133 19.38 -21.23 42.60
CA SER A 133 18.12 -20.52 42.91
C SER A 133 17.12 -20.32 41.76
N PHE A 134 16.41 -21.40 41.39
CA PHE A 134 15.02 -21.27 40.90
C PHE A 134 14.10 -20.84 42.05
N GLY A 135 14.19 -19.57 42.45
CA GLY A 135 13.17 -18.97 43.29
C GLY A 135 11.84 -18.93 42.52
N HIS A 136 10.74 -19.34 43.15
CA HIS A 136 9.40 -19.03 42.65
C HIS A 136 9.20 -17.52 42.78
N ALA A 137 9.51 -16.78 41.71
CA ALA A 137 9.11 -15.40 41.59
C ALA A 137 7.57 -15.36 41.53
N GLN A 138 6.95 -14.83 42.58
CA GLN A 138 5.57 -14.36 42.46
C GLN A 138 5.51 -13.37 41.30
N PRO A 139 4.47 -13.39 40.44
CA PRO A 139 4.30 -12.36 39.44
C PRO A 139 4.30 -10.99 40.12
N PRO A 140 4.99 -9.97 39.57
CA PRO A 140 5.07 -8.66 40.19
C PRO A 140 3.67 -8.07 40.35
N ALA A 141 3.43 -7.30 41.43
CA ALA A 141 2.10 -6.79 41.77
C ALA A 141 1.40 -6.06 40.60
N THR A 142 2.18 -5.38 39.76
CA THR A 142 1.73 -4.73 38.52
C THR A 142 0.96 -5.68 37.60
N ALA A 143 1.35 -6.96 37.50
CA ALA A 143 0.68 -7.94 36.64
C ALA A 143 -0.73 -8.33 37.14
N ALA A 144 -1.02 -8.16 38.43
CA ALA A 144 -2.37 -8.33 38.98
C ALA A 144 -3.24 -7.10 38.71
N GLU A 145 -2.71 -5.89 38.96
CA GLU A 145 -3.37 -4.62 38.65
C GLU A 145 -3.67 -4.49 37.14
N ASP A 146 -2.73 -4.90 36.29
CA ASP A 146 -2.87 -4.95 34.83
C ASP A 146 -3.95 -5.95 34.39
N ALA A 147 -4.02 -7.11 35.05
CA ALA A 147 -5.04 -8.11 34.76
C ALA A 147 -6.44 -7.63 35.19
N GLU A 148 -6.55 -6.87 36.28
CA GLU A 148 -7.82 -6.28 36.72
C GLU A 148 -8.28 -5.15 35.80
N ALA A 149 -7.41 -4.16 35.52
CA ALA A 149 -7.70 -3.05 34.62
C ALA A 149 -8.08 -3.53 33.20
N GLY A 150 -7.41 -4.56 32.70
CA GLY A 150 -7.67 -5.14 31.40
C GLY A 150 -9.00 -5.88 31.26
N THR A 151 -9.71 -6.19 32.37
CA THR A 151 -11.00 -6.91 32.30
C THR A 151 -12.07 -6.10 31.58
N ALA A 152 -12.15 -4.80 31.85
CA ALA A 152 -13.13 -3.86 31.26
C ALA A 152 -12.83 -3.48 29.80
N LEU A 153 -11.64 -3.79 29.30
CA LEU A 153 -11.22 -3.46 27.94
C LEU A 153 -11.70 -4.51 26.94
N THR A 154 -12.16 -4.06 25.77
CA THR A 154 -12.32 -4.91 24.57
C THR A 154 -11.51 -4.34 23.43
N VAL A 155 -10.76 -5.19 22.72
CA VAL A 155 -9.82 -4.78 21.67
C VAL A 155 -10.28 -5.28 20.30
N TYR A 156 -10.19 -4.41 19.31
CA TYR A 156 -10.57 -4.66 17.94
C TYR A 156 -9.46 -4.28 16.96
N LEU A 157 -9.24 -5.10 15.93
CA LEU A 157 -8.63 -4.61 14.68
C LEU A 157 -9.73 -3.96 13.84
N MET A 158 -9.52 -2.70 13.43
CA MET A 158 -10.37 -1.97 12.50
C MET A 158 -9.65 -1.86 11.15
N THR A 159 -10.26 -2.41 10.09
CA THR A 159 -9.66 -2.48 8.74
C THR A 159 -10.53 -1.73 7.74
N MET A 160 -9.88 -0.81 7.02
CA MET A 160 -10.49 0.06 6.01
C MET A 160 -10.02 -0.35 4.62
N GLY A 161 -10.95 -0.63 3.71
CA GLY A 161 -10.68 -0.92 2.31
C GLY A 161 -10.11 0.26 1.51
N PRO A 162 -9.81 0.06 0.21
CA PRO A 162 -9.24 1.08 -0.66
C PRO A 162 -10.05 2.38 -0.73
N GLY A 163 -9.38 3.53 -0.63
CA GLY A 163 -9.97 4.85 -0.86
C GLY A 163 -9.73 5.40 -2.26
N ALA A 164 -10.13 6.66 -2.46
CA ALA A 164 -10.16 7.32 -3.77
C ALA A 164 -8.80 7.93 -4.17
N ALA A 165 -8.02 8.44 -3.21
CA ALA A 165 -6.71 9.01 -3.47
C ALA A 165 -5.62 7.93 -3.60
N VAL A 166 -4.52 8.25 -4.30
CA VAL A 166 -3.45 7.28 -4.62
C VAL A 166 -2.84 6.62 -3.37
N TRP A 167 -2.68 7.37 -2.28
CA TRP A 167 -2.18 6.85 -1.00
C TRP A 167 -3.21 6.02 -0.22
N GLU A 168 -4.51 6.16 -0.53
CA GLU A 168 -5.59 5.38 0.11
C GLU A 168 -5.87 4.04 -0.62
N ARG A 169 -5.34 3.85 -1.83
CA ARG A 169 -5.59 2.65 -2.68
C ARG A 169 -5.23 1.32 -2.03
N PHE A 170 -4.43 1.36 -0.98
CA PHE A 170 -3.90 0.20 -0.27
C PHE A 170 -4.66 -0.10 1.04
N GLY A 171 -5.68 0.68 1.38
CA GLY A 171 -6.45 0.54 2.62
C GLY A 171 -5.89 1.34 3.80
N HIS A 172 -6.39 1.07 5.01
CA HIS A 172 -5.82 1.55 6.28
C HIS A 172 -6.14 0.56 7.42
N ASN A 173 -5.36 0.59 8.50
CA ASN A 173 -5.60 -0.22 9.70
C ASN A 173 -5.46 0.64 10.96
N ALA A 174 -6.31 0.39 11.95
CA ALA A 174 -6.27 1.00 13.27
C ALA A 174 -6.56 -0.05 14.35
N ILE A 175 -6.05 0.16 15.57
CA ILE A 175 -6.47 -0.61 16.75
C ILE A 175 -7.54 0.20 17.47
N TRP A 176 -8.70 -0.39 17.71
CA TRP A 176 -9.76 0.23 18.52
C TRP A 176 -9.83 -0.47 19.88
N ILE A 177 -9.79 0.32 20.95
CA ILE A 177 -10.03 -0.14 22.32
C ILE A 177 -11.32 0.51 22.82
N HIS A 178 -12.28 -0.34 23.23
CA HIS A 178 -13.43 0.05 24.03
C HIS A 178 -13.08 -0.14 25.51
N ASP A 179 -13.33 0.87 26.35
CA ASP A 179 -13.18 0.83 27.80
C ASP A 179 -14.56 0.97 28.46
N ALA A 180 -15.05 -0.12 29.04
CA ALA A 180 -16.39 -0.18 29.65
C ALA A 180 -16.49 0.51 31.03
N VAL A 181 -15.37 0.89 31.65
CA VAL A 181 -15.35 1.65 32.91
C VAL A 181 -15.34 3.15 32.66
N GLN A 182 -14.58 3.59 31.64
CA GLN A 182 -14.53 5.00 31.23
C GLN A 182 -15.65 5.39 30.26
N GLY A 183 -16.27 4.41 29.57
CA GLY A 183 -17.26 4.65 28.53
C GLY A 183 -16.65 5.29 27.28
N THR A 184 -15.42 4.88 26.91
CA THR A 184 -14.64 5.50 25.84
C THR A 184 -14.27 4.52 24.74
N ASP A 185 -14.34 4.98 23.49
CA ASP A 185 -14.07 4.20 22.29
C ASP A 185 -12.97 4.87 21.46
N VAL A 186 -11.74 4.37 21.61
CA VAL A 186 -10.52 5.02 21.12
C VAL A 186 -9.88 4.22 20.00
N ALA A 187 -9.80 4.80 18.81
CA ALA A 187 -9.11 4.27 17.64
C ALA A 187 -7.71 4.88 17.48
N TYR A 188 -6.68 4.06 17.66
CA TYR A 188 -5.27 4.41 17.48
C TYR A 188 -4.88 4.18 16.01
N ASN A 189 -4.59 5.27 15.31
CA ASN A 189 -4.30 5.28 13.87
C ASN A 189 -2.80 5.57 13.68
N TYR A 190 -2.09 4.66 13.01
CA TYR A 190 -0.73 4.89 12.53
C TYR A 190 -0.78 5.38 11.08
N GLY A 191 0.15 6.23 10.66
CA GLY A 191 0.29 6.62 9.25
C GLY A 191 -0.31 7.98 8.90
N LEU A 192 -0.38 8.89 9.88
CA LEU A 192 -0.74 10.29 9.68
C LEU A 192 0.47 11.10 9.20
N PHE A 193 0.23 12.08 8.33
CA PHE A 193 1.24 12.98 7.75
C PHE A 193 0.64 14.35 7.39
N ASP A 194 1.48 15.34 7.10
CA ASP A 194 1.05 16.66 6.62
C ASP A 194 2.04 17.21 5.57
N PHE A 195 1.54 17.70 4.44
CA PHE A 195 2.33 18.35 3.40
C PHE A 195 2.99 19.66 3.86
N ARG A 196 2.54 20.23 4.98
CA ARG A 196 3.08 21.46 5.60
C ARG A 196 4.26 21.21 6.55
N GLN A 197 4.71 19.96 6.70
CA GLN A 197 5.97 19.68 7.41
C GLN A 197 7.13 20.46 6.78
N GLU A 198 8.06 20.95 7.60
CA GLU A 198 9.24 21.63 7.10
C GLU A 198 10.02 20.72 6.14
N ASN A 199 10.45 21.27 5.00
CA ASN A 199 11.21 20.55 3.98
C ASN A 199 10.54 19.25 3.45
N PHE A 200 9.21 19.08 3.58
CA PHE A 200 8.49 17.86 3.17
C PHE A 200 8.89 17.33 1.78
N LEU A 201 9.02 18.20 0.77
CA LEU A 201 9.40 17.78 -0.60
C LEU A 201 10.86 17.29 -0.70
N LEU A 202 11.77 17.85 0.10
CA LEU A 202 13.16 17.41 0.16
C LEU A 202 13.27 16.07 0.89
N HIS A 203 12.58 15.93 2.03
CA HIS A 203 12.51 14.68 2.79
C HIS A 203 11.81 13.56 2.01
N PHE A 204 10.72 13.86 1.29
CA PHE A 204 10.10 12.96 0.31
C PHE A 204 11.12 12.52 -0.75
N ALA A 205 11.87 13.45 -1.35
CA ALA A 205 12.88 13.12 -2.35
C ALA A 205 14.05 12.29 -1.79
N GLN A 206 14.40 12.47 -0.51
CA GLN A 206 15.44 11.71 0.19
C GLN A 206 14.98 10.32 0.67
N GLY A 207 13.67 10.09 0.78
CA GLY A 207 13.08 8.89 1.39
C GLY A 207 12.90 8.96 2.91
N HIS A 208 13.05 10.15 3.51
CA HIS A 208 12.98 10.40 4.96
C HIS A 208 11.59 10.90 5.38
N LEU A 209 10.54 10.16 5.02
CA LEU A 209 9.17 10.57 5.27
C LEU A 209 8.77 10.36 6.73
N ARG A 210 8.66 11.44 7.50
CA ARG A 210 8.26 11.37 8.90
C ARG A 210 6.74 11.34 9.06
N TYR A 211 6.22 10.20 9.50
CA TYR A 211 4.81 9.98 9.80
C TYR A 211 4.59 9.89 11.31
N TRP A 212 3.34 9.92 11.78
CA TRP A 212 3.03 9.72 13.19
C TRP A 212 1.82 8.83 13.45
N MET A 213 1.68 8.45 14.72
CA MET A 213 0.53 7.80 15.33
C MET A 213 -0.27 8.81 16.17
N ASP A 214 -1.59 8.75 16.11
CA ASP A 214 -2.47 9.54 16.98
C ASP A 214 -3.73 8.74 17.32
N SER A 215 -4.48 9.17 18.33
CA SER A 215 -5.77 8.55 18.66
C SER A 215 -6.95 9.47 18.33
N MET A 216 -8.06 8.83 17.96
CA MET A 216 -9.32 9.49 17.62
C MET A 216 -10.48 8.71 18.22
N ASP A 217 -11.62 9.37 18.38
CA ASP A 217 -12.89 8.71 18.63
C ASP A 217 -13.20 7.67 17.53
N ALA A 218 -13.52 6.44 17.93
CA ALA A 218 -13.65 5.31 17.01
C ALA A 218 -14.91 5.41 16.13
N GLU A 219 -16.03 5.90 16.65
CA GLU A 219 -17.26 6.08 15.89
C GLU A 219 -17.09 7.16 14.80
N ARG A 220 -16.50 8.31 15.17
CA ARG A 220 -16.15 9.39 14.26
C ARG A 220 -15.15 8.94 13.19
N SER A 221 -14.23 8.05 13.54
CA SER A 221 -13.28 7.44 12.61
C SER A 221 -13.99 6.51 11.62
N ALA A 222 -14.83 5.60 12.11
CA ALA A 222 -15.67 4.72 11.29
C ALA A 222 -16.55 5.53 10.33
N MET A 223 -17.32 6.48 10.86
CA MET A 223 -18.13 7.42 10.08
C MET A 223 -17.34 8.20 9.04
N PHE A 224 -16.09 8.58 9.30
CA PHE A 224 -15.24 9.27 8.34
C PHE A 224 -14.94 8.36 7.13
N TYR A 225 -14.49 7.13 7.36
CA TYR A 225 -14.19 6.18 6.28
C TYR A 225 -15.44 5.71 5.54
N MET A 226 -16.57 5.52 6.23
CA MET A 226 -17.87 5.22 5.60
C MET A 226 -18.33 6.34 4.65
N ARG A 227 -18.13 7.61 5.02
CA ARG A 227 -18.40 8.77 4.13
C ARG A 227 -17.44 8.87 2.94
N GLN A 228 -16.33 8.13 2.93
CA GLN A 228 -15.44 7.99 1.76
C GLN A 228 -15.86 6.82 0.82
N ASP A 229 -16.98 6.12 1.06
CA ASP A 229 -17.37 4.85 0.42
C ASP A 229 -16.28 3.76 0.52
N ARG A 230 -15.62 3.66 1.68
CA ARG A 230 -14.61 2.63 1.95
C ARG A 230 -15.21 1.52 2.79
N SER A 231 -15.02 0.27 2.38
CA SER A 231 -15.39 -0.90 3.20
C SER A 231 -14.73 -0.82 4.56
N LEU A 232 -15.45 -1.24 5.60
CA LEU A 232 -15.03 -1.16 6.99
C LEU A 232 -15.36 -2.46 7.70
N TRP A 233 -14.32 -3.17 8.12
CA TRP A 233 -14.42 -4.43 8.86
C TRP A 233 -13.81 -4.29 10.25
N VAL A 234 -14.37 -5.01 11.22
CA VAL A 234 -13.96 -5.02 12.61
C VAL A 234 -13.81 -6.45 13.10
N GLN A 235 -12.63 -6.80 13.64
CA GLN A 235 -12.34 -8.09 14.24
C GLN A 235 -12.12 -7.94 15.75
N GLU A 236 -12.98 -8.55 16.56
CA GLU A 236 -12.94 -8.64 18.03
C GLU A 236 -11.83 -9.63 18.42
N LEU A 237 -10.80 -9.18 19.15
CA LEU A 237 -9.58 -9.94 19.39
C LEU A 237 -9.59 -10.66 20.75
N ASN A 238 -9.23 -11.95 20.72
CA ASN A 238 -9.10 -12.85 21.85
C ASN A 238 -7.79 -12.58 22.61
N LEU A 239 -7.73 -11.45 23.31
CA LEU A 239 -6.61 -11.06 24.16
C LEU A 239 -6.98 -11.26 25.63
N THR A 240 -6.07 -11.81 26.43
CA THR A 240 -6.23 -11.87 27.89
C THR A 240 -6.24 -10.46 28.48
N ALA A 241 -6.81 -10.30 29.68
CA ALA A 241 -6.90 -8.97 30.32
C ALA A 241 -5.52 -8.29 30.44
N ALA A 242 -4.49 -9.02 30.88
CA ALA A 242 -3.12 -8.51 30.95
C ALA A 242 -2.57 -8.05 29.58
N GLN A 243 -2.87 -8.78 28.48
CA GLN A 243 -2.49 -8.37 27.12
C GLN A 243 -3.23 -7.11 26.66
N ARG A 244 -4.52 -6.95 27.02
CA ARG A 244 -5.30 -5.75 26.71
C ARG A 244 -4.75 -4.53 27.46
N ALA A 245 -4.37 -4.69 28.72
CA ALA A 245 -3.75 -3.64 29.52
C ALA A 245 -2.31 -3.31 29.09
N GLU A 246 -1.48 -4.28 28.67
CA GLU A 246 -0.20 -3.95 28.01
C GLU A 246 -0.43 -3.18 26.71
N LEU A 247 -1.39 -3.60 25.87
CA LEU A 247 -1.65 -2.96 24.59
C LEU A 247 -2.12 -1.51 24.76
N GLN A 248 -3.08 -1.24 25.65
CA GLN A 248 -3.55 0.11 25.94
C GLN A 248 -2.41 1.00 26.43
N ARG A 249 -1.59 0.53 27.39
CA ARG A 249 -0.43 1.30 27.91
C ARG A 249 0.65 1.50 26.85
N PHE A 250 0.92 0.52 25.99
CA PHE A 250 1.86 0.65 24.88
C PHE A 250 1.39 1.72 23.88
N LEU A 251 0.10 1.71 23.52
CA LEU A 251 -0.46 2.67 22.57
C LEU A 251 -0.51 4.09 23.16
N GLU A 252 -0.91 4.25 24.42
CA GLU A 252 -0.88 5.55 25.10
C GLU A 252 0.55 6.07 25.34
N TRP A 253 1.52 5.20 25.61
CA TRP A 253 2.94 5.57 25.59
C TRP A 253 3.38 6.01 24.19
N ASN A 254 3.03 5.26 23.15
CA ASN A 254 3.42 5.54 21.77
C ASN A 254 2.79 6.86 21.28
N ARG A 255 1.57 7.20 21.69
CA ARG A 255 0.85 8.44 21.30
C ARG A 255 1.54 9.73 21.78
N GLN A 256 2.42 9.66 22.79
CA GLN A 256 3.12 10.84 23.32
C GLN A 256 4.03 11.49 22.26
N GLU A 257 4.17 12.81 22.31
CA GLU A 257 4.93 13.60 21.32
C GLU A 257 6.37 13.11 21.10
N GLN A 258 6.98 12.55 22.14
CA GLN A 258 8.35 12.03 22.16
C GLN A 258 8.49 10.66 21.46
N HIS A 259 7.37 9.99 21.18
CA HIS A 259 7.32 8.57 20.77
C HIS A 259 6.44 8.33 19.52
N LYS A 260 5.53 9.23 19.19
CA LYS A 260 4.54 9.04 18.12
C LYS A 260 5.09 9.03 16.70
N PHE A 261 6.24 9.67 16.48
CA PHE A 261 6.83 9.83 15.15
C PHE A 261 7.72 8.66 14.74
N TYR A 262 7.65 8.28 13.47
CA TYR A 262 8.50 7.25 12.88
C TYR A 262 8.83 7.54 11.41
N ASP A 263 9.89 6.90 10.91
CA ASP A 263 10.33 7.01 9.52
C ASP A 263 9.52 6.00 8.66
N TYR A 264 8.66 6.51 7.80
CA TYR A 264 7.72 5.72 7.03
C TYR A 264 8.40 4.99 5.87
N ASN A 265 8.22 3.66 5.83
CA ASN A 265 8.53 2.86 4.66
C ASN A 265 7.29 2.08 4.19
N TYR A 266 6.88 2.32 2.96
CA TYR A 266 5.64 1.78 2.39
C TYR A 266 5.46 0.24 2.51
N TYR A 267 6.54 -0.56 2.51
CA TYR A 267 6.46 -2.03 2.61
C TYR A 267 6.85 -2.60 3.98
N TRP A 268 7.66 -1.88 4.76
CA TRP A 268 8.27 -2.41 5.98
C TRP A 268 7.84 -1.67 7.26
N ASP A 269 7.51 -0.38 7.16
CA ASP A 269 7.18 0.48 8.29
C ASP A 269 6.02 1.44 7.92
N ASN A 270 4.80 0.89 7.93
CA ASN A 270 3.57 1.57 7.50
C ASN A 270 2.44 1.38 8.54
N CYS A 271 1.25 1.93 8.26
CA CYS A 271 0.09 1.83 9.16
C CYS A 271 -0.27 0.39 9.58
N SER A 272 -0.23 -0.56 8.64
CA SER A 272 -0.58 -1.96 8.87
C SER A 272 0.55 -2.74 9.55
N THR A 273 1.83 -2.51 9.18
CA THR A 273 2.94 -3.16 9.88
C THR A 273 3.06 -2.69 11.31
N ARG A 274 2.84 -1.39 11.60
CA ARG A 274 2.79 -0.87 12.97
C ARG A 274 1.67 -1.48 13.82
N VAL A 275 0.47 -1.65 13.25
CA VAL A 275 -0.64 -2.34 13.92
C VAL A 275 -0.34 -3.83 14.14
N ARG A 276 0.17 -4.54 13.11
CA ARG A 276 0.62 -5.94 13.20
C ARG A 276 1.64 -6.12 14.32
N ASP A 277 2.66 -5.26 14.38
CA ASP A 277 3.78 -5.38 15.31
C ASP A 277 3.37 -5.01 16.75
N ALA A 278 2.41 -4.09 16.92
CA ALA A 278 1.81 -3.77 18.22
C ALA A 278 0.98 -4.95 18.77
N LEU A 279 0.22 -5.65 17.92
CA LEU A 279 -0.54 -6.85 18.30
C LEU A 279 0.38 -8.04 18.57
N ASP A 280 1.37 -8.29 17.69
CA ASP A 280 2.32 -9.39 17.83
C ASP A 280 3.19 -9.24 19.09
N ARG A 281 3.53 -8.00 19.48
CA ARG A 281 4.21 -7.70 20.75
C ARG A 281 3.48 -8.29 21.95
N VAL A 282 2.21 -7.90 22.17
CA VAL A 282 1.45 -8.33 23.36
C VAL A 282 1.06 -9.81 23.30
N LEU A 283 0.93 -10.36 22.09
CA LEU A 283 0.81 -11.80 21.83
C LEU A 283 2.16 -12.55 21.91
N GLY A 284 3.22 -11.91 22.41
CA GLY A 284 4.53 -12.53 22.64
C GLY A 284 5.15 -13.17 21.40
N GLY A 285 4.91 -12.64 20.21
CA GLY A 285 5.37 -13.16 18.92
C GLY A 285 4.49 -14.22 18.25
N ALA A 286 3.23 -14.42 18.69
CA ALA A 286 2.39 -15.52 18.21
C ALA A 286 1.95 -15.36 16.74
N ILE A 287 1.65 -14.14 16.28
CA ILE A 287 1.28 -13.89 14.87
C ILE A 287 2.51 -14.19 14.00
N LYS A 288 3.67 -13.65 14.39
CA LYS A 288 4.92 -13.80 13.65
C LYS A 288 5.35 -15.25 13.51
N ARG A 289 5.35 -16.02 14.61
CA ARG A 289 5.69 -17.46 14.61
C ARG A 289 4.86 -18.29 13.63
N GLN A 290 3.58 -17.91 13.43
CA GLN A 290 2.65 -18.64 12.57
C GLN A 290 2.67 -18.17 11.10
N THR A 291 3.32 -17.04 10.79
CA THR A 291 3.19 -16.38 9.47
C THR A 291 4.50 -16.02 8.77
N GLU A 292 5.64 -15.96 9.48
CA GLU A 292 6.94 -15.60 8.88
C GLU A 292 7.49 -16.69 7.96
N SER A 293 7.27 -17.97 8.30
CA SER A 293 7.71 -19.13 7.51
C SER A 293 6.77 -19.47 6.34
N VAL A 294 5.55 -18.93 6.32
CA VAL A 294 4.53 -19.23 5.31
C VAL A 294 4.75 -18.32 4.10
N VAL A 295 5.59 -18.77 3.16
CA VAL A 295 5.89 -18.03 1.92
C VAL A 295 4.70 -18.05 0.95
N THR A 296 4.28 -16.88 0.48
CA THR A 296 3.22 -16.74 -0.52
C THR A 296 3.78 -16.77 -1.95
N SER A 297 2.91 -16.99 -2.94
CA SER A 297 3.25 -16.83 -4.37
C SER A 297 3.24 -15.36 -4.84
N ASN A 298 2.96 -14.41 -3.94
CA ASN A 298 2.93 -12.99 -4.24
C ASN A 298 4.25 -12.30 -3.91
N THR A 299 4.43 -11.10 -4.46
CA THR A 299 5.56 -10.20 -4.21
C THR A 299 5.03 -8.83 -3.81
N TYR A 300 5.87 -8.00 -3.20
CA TYR A 300 5.51 -6.60 -2.95
C TYR A 300 5.06 -5.88 -4.24
N ARG A 301 5.68 -6.17 -5.40
CA ARG A 301 5.23 -5.65 -6.70
C ARG A 301 3.90 -6.25 -7.15
N SER A 302 3.62 -7.54 -6.96
CA SER A 302 2.33 -8.12 -7.39
C SER A 302 1.16 -7.46 -6.67
N HIS A 303 1.25 -7.29 -5.35
CA HIS A 303 0.28 -6.52 -4.56
C HIS A 303 0.15 -5.07 -5.03
N THR A 304 1.29 -4.39 -5.27
CA THR A 304 1.29 -3.00 -5.73
C THR A 304 0.62 -2.85 -7.11
N ARG A 305 0.88 -3.77 -8.05
CA ARG A 305 0.22 -3.82 -9.37
C ARG A 305 -1.28 -4.08 -9.26
N ARG A 306 -1.67 -5.05 -8.41
CA ARG A 306 -3.07 -5.45 -8.16
C ARG A 306 -3.92 -4.29 -7.66
N LEU A 307 -3.37 -3.44 -6.80
CA LEU A 307 -4.09 -2.32 -6.17
C LEU A 307 -4.07 -1.04 -7.02
N LEU A 308 -2.99 -0.77 -7.75
CA LEU A 308 -2.90 0.40 -8.65
C LEU A 308 -3.58 0.21 -10.02
N GLN A 309 -4.10 -0.97 -10.36
CA GLN A 309 -4.64 -1.25 -11.70
C GLN A 309 -5.89 -0.44 -12.11
N VAL A 310 -6.46 0.33 -11.20
CA VAL A 310 -7.54 1.31 -11.45
C VAL A 310 -7.01 2.71 -11.81
N ASP A 311 -5.73 2.97 -11.59
CA ASP A 311 -5.06 4.26 -11.82
C ASP A 311 -3.81 4.04 -12.68
N ILE A 312 -3.99 4.01 -14.01
CA ILE A 312 -2.92 3.70 -14.96
C ILE A 312 -1.74 4.71 -14.90
N PRO A 313 -1.95 6.03 -14.71
CA PRO A 313 -0.86 6.96 -14.44
C PRO A 313 -0.04 6.62 -13.19
N ALA A 314 -0.68 6.39 -12.03
CA ALA A 314 0.02 6.02 -10.80
C ALA A 314 0.72 4.66 -10.93
N TYR A 315 0.05 3.67 -11.55
CA TYR A 315 0.60 2.36 -11.89
C TYR A 315 1.90 2.49 -12.68
N LEU A 316 1.90 3.25 -13.79
CA LEU A 316 3.09 3.41 -14.62
C LEU A 316 4.22 4.14 -13.89
N GLY A 317 3.92 5.21 -13.16
CA GLY A 317 4.92 5.95 -12.38
C GLY A 317 5.59 5.08 -11.30
N ILE A 318 4.79 4.32 -10.55
CA ILE A 318 5.30 3.46 -9.46
C ILE A 318 5.98 2.20 -10.03
N MET A 319 5.48 1.59 -11.11
CA MET A 319 6.18 0.48 -11.78
C MET A 319 7.50 0.90 -12.42
N LEU A 320 7.62 2.16 -12.84
CA LEU A 320 8.87 2.75 -13.30
C LEU A 320 9.85 2.98 -12.14
N GLY A 321 9.38 3.53 -11.02
CA GLY A 321 10.19 3.86 -9.84
C GLY A 321 10.70 2.68 -9.01
N LEU A 322 9.93 1.58 -8.92
CA LEU A 322 10.29 0.41 -8.11
C LEU A 322 11.31 -0.51 -8.81
N GLY A 323 12.39 -0.85 -8.11
CA GLY A 323 13.47 -1.74 -8.56
C GLY A 323 13.32 -3.20 -8.12
N GLN A 324 14.41 -3.96 -8.11
CA GLN A 324 14.40 -5.40 -7.77
C GLN A 324 13.91 -5.79 -6.36
N PRO A 325 14.16 -5.03 -5.27
CA PRO A 325 13.84 -5.49 -3.90
C PRO A 325 12.36 -5.78 -3.61
N VAL A 326 11.43 -5.34 -4.48
CA VAL A 326 9.99 -5.64 -4.38
C VAL A 326 9.55 -6.86 -5.20
N ASP A 327 10.44 -7.50 -5.94
CA ASP A 327 10.12 -8.62 -6.85
C ASP A 327 10.44 -10.01 -6.29
N ARG A 328 10.92 -10.11 -5.04
CA ARG A 328 11.00 -11.40 -4.34
C ARG A 328 9.63 -11.85 -3.81
N PRO A 329 9.40 -13.17 -3.64
CA PRO A 329 8.30 -13.69 -2.84
C PRO A 329 8.29 -13.10 -1.42
N ILE A 330 7.10 -12.96 -0.84
CA ILE A 330 6.89 -12.46 0.53
C ILE A 330 6.13 -13.48 1.38
N SER A 331 6.41 -13.53 2.68
CA SER A 331 5.64 -14.37 3.62
C SER A 331 4.30 -13.75 4.01
N VAL A 332 3.43 -14.51 4.69
CA VAL A 332 2.15 -13.98 5.22
C VAL A 332 2.39 -12.86 6.23
N TRP A 333 3.44 -12.97 7.06
CA TRP A 333 3.88 -11.90 7.96
C TRP A 333 4.18 -10.60 7.19
N GLU A 334 4.94 -10.72 6.10
CA GLU A 334 5.32 -9.60 5.25
C GLU A 334 4.14 -9.05 4.45
N ALA A 335 3.23 -9.90 3.98
CA ALA A 335 1.99 -9.51 3.30
C ALA A 335 1.08 -8.65 4.19
N GLY A 336 1.17 -8.79 5.52
CA GLY A 336 0.54 -7.92 6.51
C GLY A 336 0.91 -6.43 6.42
N PHE A 337 1.82 -6.02 5.53
CA PHE A 337 1.97 -4.63 5.09
C PHE A 337 0.69 -4.06 4.45
N LEU A 338 -0.19 -4.91 3.93
CA LEU A 338 -1.53 -4.53 3.48
C LEU A 338 -2.58 -4.78 4.57
N PRO A 339 -3.42 -3.78 4.88
CA PRO A 339 -4.52 -3.88 5.83
C PRO A 339 -5.42 -5.11 5.71
N VAL A 340 -5.98 -5.37 4.52
CA VAL A 340 -6.86 -6.53 4.28
C VAL A 340 -6.10 -7.85 4.37
N GLN A 341 -4.82 -7.91 3.97
CA GLN A 341 -4.02 -9.13 4.15
C GLN A 341 -3.72 -9.41 5.62
N LEU A 342 -3.55 -8.37 6.46
CA LEU A 342 -3.44 -8.56 7.91
C LEU A 342 -4.76 -9.12 8.48
N GLN A 343 -5.89 -8.48 8.19
CA GLN A 343 -7.24 -8.94 8.58
C GLN A 343 -7.49 -10.40 8.18
N GLU A 344 -7.19 -10.77 6.92
CA GLU A 344 -7.33 -12.13 6.42
C GLU A 344 -6.41 -13.13 7.14
N SER A 345 -5.18 -12.71 7.48
CA SER A 345 -4.24 -13.56 8.21
C SER A 345 -4.68 -13.83 9.66
N LEU A 346 -5.20 -12.82 10.38
CA LEU A 346 -5.58 -12.94 11.79
C LEU A 346 -6.66 -14.01 12.03
N ARG A 347 -7.57 -14.22 11.06
CA ARG A 347 -8.61 -15.27 11.10
C ARG A 347 -8.05 -16.69 11.34
N ASN A 348 -6.79 -16.93 10.99
CA ASN A 348 -6.14 -18.24 11.06
C ASN A 348 -5.11 -18.35 12.19
N ILE A 349 -4.91 -17.29 12.99
CA ILE A 349 -3.96 -17.29 14.11
C ILE A 349 -4.59 -17.97 15.32
N ILE A 350 -3.87 -18.92 15.90
CA ILE A 350 -4.20 -19.55 17.18
C ILE A 350 -3.36 -18.91 18.29
N VAL A 351 -3.99 -18.62 19.42
CA VAL A 351 -3.35 -18.18 20.66
C VAL A 351 -3.45 -19.29 21.71
N ASN A 352 -2.43 -19.39 22.57
CA ASN A 352 -2.32 -20.45 23.57
C ASN A 352 -2.21 -19.82 24.96
N GLU A 353 -3.28 -19.90 25.75
CA GLU A 353 -3.40 -19.25 27.05
C GLU A 353 -3.78 -20.28 28.11
N GLY A 354 -3.06 -20.31 29.24
CA GLY A 354 -3.25 -21.31 30.30
C GLY A 354 -2.99 -22.78 29.91
N GLY A 355 -2.69 -23.07 28.64
CA GLY A 355 -2.59 -24.41 28.06
C GLY A 355 -3.69 -24.73 27.04
N GLU A 356 -4.71 -23.89 26.90
CA GLU A 356 -5.76 -24.04 25.89
C GLU A 356 -5.46 -23.26 24.61
N SER A 357 -5.66 -23.90 23.46
CA SER A 357 -5.56 -23.29 22.13
C SER A 357 -6.91 -22.71 21.69
N SER A 358 -6.94 -21.43 21.32
CA SER A 358 -8.14 -20.74 20.84
C SER A 358 -7.86 -19.78 19.68
N PRO A 359 -8.84 -19.45 18.82
CA PRO A 359 -8.63 -18.48 17.73
C PRO A 359 -8.34 -17.08 18.25
N LEU A 360 -7.50 -16.32 17.55
CA LEU A 360 -7.24 -14.90 17.85
C LEU A 360 -8.45 -14.00 17.54
N VAL A 361 -9.27 -14.34 16.54
CA VAL A 361 -10.47 -13.56 16.20
C VAL A 361 -11.70 -14.23 16.83
N LEU A 362 -12.31 -13.59 17.82
CA LEU A 362 -13.54 -14.04 18.47
C LEU A 362 -14.75 -13.87 17.54
N ARG A 363 -14.84 -12.69 16.90
CA ARG A 363 -15.96 -12.27 16.06
C ARG A 363 -15.47 -11.31 14.99
N GLU A 364 -16.07 -11.35 13.81
CA GLU A 364 -15.83 -10.39 12.73
C GLU A 364 -17.15 -9.76 12.28
N ARG A 365 -17.13 -8.46 11.98
CA ARG A 365 -18.31 -7.68 11.52
C ARG A 365 -17.90 -6.75 10.38
N THR A 366 -18.63 -6.81 9.27
CA THR A 366 -18.63 -5.74 8.26
C THR A 366 -19.54 -4.62 8.78
N LEU A 367 -19.00 -3.44 9.05
CA LEU A 367 -19.79 -2.24 9.37
C LEU A 367 -20.26 -1.51 8.10
N PHE A 368 -19.46 -1.57 7.04
CA PHE A 368 -19.79 -0.98 5.74
C PHE A 368 -19.09 -1.74 4.61
N GLU A 369 -19.71 -1.79 3.43
CA GLU A 369 -19.14 -2.44 2.24
C GLU A 369 -19.22 -1.47 1.06
N SER A 370 -18.05 -1.13 0.50
CA SER A 370 -17.89 -0.19 -0.62
C SER A 370 -18.62 -0.68 -1.87
N LYS A 371 -19.17 0.26 -2.63
CA LYS A 371 -19.80 -0.04 -3.94
C LYS A 371 -18.97 0.49 -5.11
N ALA A 372 -18.14 1.51 -4.90
CA ALA A 372 -17.28 2.06 -5.93
C ALA A 372 -15.87 1.43 -5.96
N LEU A 373 -15.34 0.98 -4.80
CA LEU A 373 -13.91 0.65 -4.64
C LEU A 373 -13.65 -0.68 -3.87
N PRO A 374 -14.23 -1.82 -4.31
CA PRO A 374 -13.85 -3.13 -3.77
C PRO A 374 -12.37 -3.43 -4.05
N GLU A 375 -11.68 -4.10 -3.12
CA GLU A 375 -10.28 -4.47 -3.33
C GLU A 375 -10.14 -5.45 -4.50
N PRO A 376 -9.33 -5.15 -5.56
CA PRO A 376 -9.24 -6.04 -6.71
C PRO A 376 -8.51 -7.34 -6.34
N THR A 377 -9.19 -8.49 -6.50
CA THR A 377 -8.65 -9.80 -6.10
C THR A 377 -7.66 -10.42 -7.08
N SER A 378 -7.52 -9.86 -8.29
CA SER A 378 -6.70 -10.45 -9.36
C SER A 378 -5.91 -9.41 -10.18
N LEU A 379 -4.81 -9.87 -10.79
CA LEU A 379 -3.89 -9.07 -11.61
C LEU A 379 -4.38 -8.91 -13.05
N GLN A 380 -4.62 -7.66 -13.49
CA GLN A 380 -4.75 -7.35 -14.90
C GLN A 380 -3.41 -7.47 -15.63
N ARG A 381 -3.44 -8.04 -16.84
CA ARG A 381 -2.28 -8.14 -17.73
C ARG A 381 -2.23 -6.92 -18.65
N PHE A 382 -1.48 -5.88 -18.26
CA PHE A 382 -1.39 -4.65 -19.06
C PHE A 382 -0.40 -4.72 -20.22
N TRP A 383 0.64 -5.55 -20.16
CA TRP A 383 1.69 -5.64 -21.18
C TRP A 383 1.19 -5.70 -22.64
N PRO A 384 0.06 -6.33 -23.04
CA PRO A 384 -0.39 -6.31 -24.43
C PRO A 384 -0.92 -4.94 -24.85
N ARG A 385 -1.57 -4.21 -23.93
CA ARG A 385 -2.07 -2.83 -24.15
C ARG A 385 -0.89 -1.86 -24.26
N PHE A 386 0.12 -2.04 -23.41
CA PHE A 386 1.35 -1.25 -23.44
C PHE A 386 2.23 -1.55 -24.67
N ALA A 387 2.33 -2.82 -25.08
CA ALA A 387 2.99 -3.22 -26.32
C ALA A 387 2.31 -2.56 -27.53
N LEU A 388 0.98 -2.63 -27.63
CA LEU A 388 0.22 -1.99 -28.69
C LEU A 388 0.46 -0.46 -28.73
N LEU A 389 0.42 0.21 -27.58
CA LEU A 389 0.69 1.64 -27.49
C LEU A 389 2.13 1.99 -27.88
N GLY A 390 3.12 1.20 -27.42
CA GLY A 390 4.51 1.35 -27.81
C GLY A 390 4.71 1.17 -29.32
N PHE A 391 4.15 0.10 -29.91
CA PHE A 391 4.23 -0.14 -31.35
C PHE A 391 3.54 0.96 -32.17
N ILE A 392 2.41 1.52 -31.71
CA ILE A 392 1.76 2.67 -32.37
C ILE A 392 2.68 3.89 -32.34
N LEU A 393 3.22 4.25 -31.17
CA LEU A 393 4.09 5.42 -31.00
C LEU A 393 5.40 5.30 -31.80
N GLY A 394 6.05 4.13 -31.76
CA GLY A 394 7.23 3.83 -32.58
C GLY A 394 6.92 3.86 -34.08
N SER A 395 5.82 3.25 -34.52
CA SER A 395 5.38 3.31 -35.93
C SER A 395 5.11 4.74 -36.40
N VAL A 396 4.54 5.59 -35.53
CA VAL A 396 4.35 7.02 -35.82
C VAL A 396 5.69 7.75 -35.98
N LEU A 397 6.69 7.48 -35.14
CA LEU A 397 8.04 8.02 -35.31
C LEU A 397 8.67 7.60 -36.65
N VAL A 398 8.63 6.30 -36.98
CA VAL A 398 9.13 5.77 -38.28
C VAL A 398 8.42 6.43 -39.47
N LEU A 399 7.08 6.53 -39.43
CA LEU A 399 6.28 7.11 -40.52
C LEU A 399 6.54 8.62 -40.68
N LEU A 400 6.67 9.36 -39.56
CA LEU A 400 7.02 10.77 -39.58
C LEU A 400 8.45 10.98 -40.08
N GLY A 401 9.42 10.19 -39.62
CA GLY A 401 10.82 10.22 -40.05
C GLY A 401 10.99 9.86 -41.53
N TRP A 402 10.19 8.92 -42.05
CA TRP A 402 10.14 8.62 -43.48
C TRP A 402 9.60 9.79 -44.30
N LYS A 403 8.44 10.37 -43.90
CA LYS A 403 7.83 11.53 -44.57
C LYS A 403 8.61 12.84 -44.39
N ALA A 404 9.44 12.97 -43.35
CA ALA A 404 10.25 14.15 -43.05
C ALA A 404 11.26 14.52 -44.14
N ARG A 405 11.59 13.58 -45.04
CA ARG A 405 12.39 13.85 -46.26
C ARG A 405 11.69 14.83 -47.20
N ASN A 406 10.37 14.70 -47.35
CA ASN A 406 9.58 15.40 -48.37
C ASN A 406 8.58 16.42 -47.78
N SER A 407 8.25 16.34 -46.49
CA SER A 407 7.28 17.22 -45.83
C SER A 407 7.90 17.99 -44.65
N ARG A 408 7.84 19.33 -44.72
CA ARG A 408 8.22 20.23 -43.62
C ARG A 408 7.38 19.96 -42.35
N PHE A 409 6.09 19.67 -42.51
CA PHE A 409 5.20 19.34 -41.39
C PHE A 409 5.62 18.03 -40.71
N ALA A 410 5.78 16.94 -41.48
CA ALA A 410 6.18 15.65 -40.91
C ALA A 410 7.55 15.72 -40.21
N ARG A 411 8.48 16.52 -40.75
CA ARG A 411 9.77 16.81 -40.10
C ARG A 411 9.60 17.56 -38.77
N GLY A 412 8.74 18.57 -38.72
CA GLY A 412 8.42 19.29 -37.48
C GLY A 412 7.81 18.34 -36.43
N SER A 413 6.78 17.58 -36.79
CA SER A 413 6.13 16.61 -35.91
C SER A 413 7.08 15.52 -35.41
N PHE A 414 7.99 15.02 -36.26
CA PHE A 414 9.03 14.06 -35.85
C PHE A 414 9.94 14.66 -34.77
N PHE A 415 10.50 15.85 -35.01
CA PHE A 415 11.36 16.51 -34.03
C PHE A 415 10.62 16.77 -32.72
N THR A 416 9.39 17.31 -32.75
CA THR A 416 8.60 17.56 -31.55
C THR A 416 8.34 16.28 -30.75
N LEU A 417 7.89 15.19 -31.40
CA LEU A 417 7.59 13.94 -30.71
C LEU A 417 8.86 13.28 -30.15
N ALA A 418 9.94 13.23 -30.94
CA ALA A 418 11.22 12.67 -30.50
C ALA A 418 11.87 13.48 -29.37
N ILE A 419 11.78 14.81 -29.38
CA ILE A 419 12.25 15.68 -28.29
C ILE A 419 11.44 15.44 -27.01
N LEU A 420 10.11 15.40 -27.10
CA LEU A 420 9.24 15.16 -25.95
C LEU A 420 9.47 13.77 -25.34
N TRP A 421 9.56 12.72 -26.17
CA TRP A 421 9.82 11.35 -25.71
C TRP A 421 11.20 11.18 -25.08
N SER A 422 12.24 11.67 -25.75
CA SER A 422 13.62 11.61 -25.26
C SER A 422 13.80 12.46 -23.99
N GLY A 423 13.12 13.61 -23.91
CA GLY A 423 13.11 14.47 -22.74
C GLY A 423 12.42 13.80 -21.55
N LEU A 424 11.23 13.22 -21.75
CA LEU A 424 10.47 12.51 -20.71
C LEU A 424 11.25 11.30 -20.17
N THR A 425 11.73 10.42 -21.06
CA THR A 425 12.52 9.24 -20.66
C THR A 425 13.89 9.60 -20.10
N GLY A 426 14.44 10.75 -20.50
CA GLY A 426 15.68 11.32 -19.97
C GLY A 426 15.56 11.87 -18.55
N VAL A 427 14.53 12.69 -18.30
CA VAL A 427 14.21 13.19 -16.95
C VAL A 427 13.86 12.04 -16.02
N ALA A 428 13.03 11.10 -16.48
CA ALA A 428 12.73 9.88 -15.72
C ALA A 428 13.99 9.08 -15.39
N GLY A 429 14.92 8.89 -16.35
CA GLY A 429 16.18 8.21 -16.11
C GLY A 429 17.09 8.90 -15.10
N ILE A 430 17.10 10.24 -15.07
CA ILE A 430 17.80 11.01 -14.03
C ILE A 430 17.11 10.81 -12.67
N MET A 431 15.78 10.80 -12.60
CA MET A 431 15.05 10.53 -11.35
C MET A 431 15.32 9.10 -10.83
N LEU A 432 15.34 8.08 -11.70
CA LEU A 432 15.65 6.70 -11.30
C LEU A 432 17.10 6.56 -10.80
N ALA A 433 18.06 7.20 -11.48
CA ALA A 433 19.45 7.21 -11.05
C ALA A 433 19.63 7.97 -9.73
N PHE A 434 18.89 9.07 -9.54
CA PHE A 434 18.87 9.81 -8.28
C PHE A 434 18.35 8.95 -7.12
N LEU A 435 17.15 8.37 -7.28
CA LEU A 435 16.50 7.54 -6.28
C LEU A 435 17.38 6.35 -5.84
N TRP A 436 18.01 5.65 -6.77
CA TRP A 436 18.89 4.52 -6.43
C TRP A 436 20.20 4.96 -5.75
N TRP A 437 20.84 6.04 -6.21
CA TRP A 437 22.24 6.31 -5.87
C TRP A 437 22.45 7.42 -4.81
N PHE A 438 21.43 8.23 -4.54
CA PHE A 438 21.53 9.43 -3.70
C PHE A 438 20.41 9.57 -2.65
N THR A 439 19.59 8.54 -2.44
CA THR A 439 18.43 8.56 -1.52
C THR A 439 18.26 7.22 -0.82
N ASP A 440 17.59 7.20 0.33
CA ASP A 440 17.33 5.97 1.09
C ASP A 440 16.10 5.18 0.59
N HIS A 441 15.65 5.43 -0.65
CA HIS A 441 14.63 4.63 -1.35
C HIS A 441 15.18 3.25 -1.74
N ALA A 442 15.42 2.38 -0.75
CA ALA A 442 15.88 1.01 -0.98
C ALA A 442 14.94 0.19 -1.89
N THR A 443 13.66 0.56 -1.98
CA THR A 443 12.65 -0.01 -2.91
C THR A 443 12.91 0.33 -4.38
N SER A 444 13.68 1.38 -4.66
CA SER A 444 14.13 1.82 -5.99
C SER A 444 15.54 1.33 -6.33
N ALA A 445 16.19 0.54 -5.46
CA ALA A 445 17.53 0.03 -5.71
C ALA A 445 17.57 -1.03 -6.83
N ALA A 446 18.70 -1.10 -7.53
CA ALA A 446 18.93 -2.02 -8.66
C ALA A 446 17.81 -1.98 -9.71
N ASN A 447 17.34 -0.77 -10.04
CA ASN A 447 16.18 -0.60 -10.93
C ASN A 447 16.57 -0.72 -12.42
N GLU A 448 16.29 -1.88 -13.00
CA GLU A 448 16.53 -2.24 -14.40
C GLU A 448 15.77 -1.37 -15.40
N ASN A 449 14.78 -0.59 -14.96
CA ASN A 449 14.15 0.42 -15.83
C ASN A 449 15.15 1.48 -16.32
N LEU A 450 16.33 1.62 -15.68
CA LEU A 450 17.43 2.44 -16.16
C LEU A 450 18.04 2.02 -17.51
N PHE A 451 17.70 0.85 -18.07
CA PHE A 451 17.99 0.55 -19.47
C PHE A 451 17.04 1.30 -20.43
N HIS A 452 15.79 1.49 -20.03
CA HIS A 452 14.71 2.03 -20.89
C HIS A 452 14.44 3.53 -20.65
N ALA A 453 14.56 4.01 -19.41
CA ALA A 453 14.52 5.43 -19.07
C ALA A 453 15.90 5.80 -18.50
N ASN A 454 16.72 6.51 -19.29
CA ASN A 454 18.14 6.71 -18.98
C ASN A 454 18.59 8.16 -19.27
N PRO A 455 19.62 8.70 -18.57
CA PRO A 455 20.09 10.07 -18.80
C PRO A 455 20.58 10.37 -20.23
N VAL A 456 20.97 9.36 -21.02
CA VAL A 456 21.41 9.54 -22.42
C VAL A 456 20.24 9.98 -23.30
N SER A 457 19.00 9.61 -22.98
CA SER A 457 17.80 10.15 -23.62
C SER A 457 17.68 11.67 -23.45
N LEU A 458 18.10 12.26 -22.32
CA LEU A 458 18.08 13.71 -22.18
C LEU A 458 19.15 14.38 -23.07
N LEU A 459 20.33 13.76 -23.20
CA LEU A 459 21.35 14.21 -24.15
C LEU A 459 20.87 14.13 -25.60
N LEU A 460 20.09 13.09 -25.95
CA LEU A 460 19.42 12.97 -27.25
C LEU A 460 18.38 14.08 -27.45
N ALA A 461 17.55 14.39 -26.46
CA ALA A 461 16.60 15.50 -26.53
C ALA A 461 17.29 16.85 -26.78
N VAL A 462 18.35 17.15 -26.03
CA VAL A 462 19.18 18.36 -26.19
C VAL A 462 19.88 18.39 -27.56
N ALA A 463 20.31 17.23 -28.07
CA ALA A 463 20.87 17.08 -29.41
C ALA A 463 19.84 17.37 -30.51
N LEU A 464 18.61 16.85 -30.39
CA LEU A 464 17.51 17.07 -31.31
C LEU A 464 17.03 18.53 -31.33
N VAL A 465 16.89 19.18 -30.16
CA VAL A 465 16.52 20.62 -30.06
C VAL A 465 17.52 21.48 -30.83
N ALA A 466 18.82 21.31 -30.61
CA ALA A 466 19.83 22.08 -31.32
C ALA A 466 19.86 21.80 -32.84
N GLY A 467 19.55 20.56 -33.25
CA GLY A 467 19.38 20.20 -34.65
C GLY A 467 18.17 20.88 -35.31
N ALA A 468 17.04 20.97 -34.59
CA ALA A 468 15.85 21.69 -35.04
C ALA A 468 16.09 23.22 -35.15
N LEU A 469 16.89 23.78 -34.24
CA LEU A 469 17.33 25.18 -34.26
C LEU A 469 18.48 25.46 -35.27
N GLY A 470 18.86 24.49 -36.10
CA GLY A 470 19.83 24.69 -37.17
C GLY A 470 21.31 24.78 -36.74
N ALA A 471 21.63 24.43 -35.49
CA ALA A 471 23.01 24.42 -35.02
C ALA A 471 23.86 23.40 -35.81
N ARG A 472 25.12 23.74 -36.11
CA ARG A 472 26.08 22.87 -36.83
C ARG A 472 26.59 21.67 -36.00
N ARG A 473 25.76 21.08 -35.12
CA ARG A 473 26.13 19.85 -34.41
C ARG A 473 26.30 18.70 -35.42
N PRO A 474 27.32 17.84 -35.26
CA PRO A 474 27.58 16.78 -36.21
C PRO A 474 26.42 15.79 -36.20
N ARG A 475 25.84 15.50 -37.38
CA ARG A 475 24.68 14.59 -37.53
C ARG A 475 24.95 13.18 -36.99
N SER A 476 26.23 12.78 -36.95
CA SER A 476 26.68 11.55 -36.30
C SER A 476 26.39 11.51 -34.79
N ALA A 477 26.48 12.62 -34.06
CA ALA A 477 26.20 12.64 -32.62
C ALA A 477 24.73 12.34 -32.32
N VAL A 478 23.78 12.93 -33.07
CA VAL A 478 22.35 12.61 -32.95
C VAL A 478 22.10 11.12 -33.26
N ARG A 479 22.73 10.60 -34.32
CA ARG A 479 22.62 9.19 -34.72
C ARG A 479 23.18 8.24 -33.65
N TRP A 480 24.36 8.53 -33.10
CA TRP A 480 24.98 7.69 -32.07
C TRP A 480 24.22 7.74 -30.74
N LEU A 481 23.66 8.90 -30.35
CA LEU A 481 22.80 9.00 -29.18
C LEU A 481 21.50 8.20 -29.35
N ALA A 482 20.85 8.29 -30.52
CA ALA A 482 19.65 7.50 -30.81
C ALA A 482 19.93 5.99 -30.83
N VAL A 483 20.98 5.55 -31.52
CA VAL A 483 21.44 4.14 -31.53
C VAL A 483 21.84 3.68 -30.13
N GLY A 484 22.43 4.56 -29.30
CA GLY A 484 22.77 4.27 -27.92
C GLY A 484 21.55 4.06 -27.02
N VAL A 485 20.54 4.94 -27.11
CA VAL A 485 19.27 4.80 -26.34
C VAL A 485 18.51 3.54 -26.77
N ALA A 486 18.40 3.30 -28.08
CA ALA A 486 17.81 2.08 -28.63
C ALA A 486 18.58 0.83 -28.15
N GLY A 487 19.91 0.84 -28.26
CA GLY A 487 20.79 -0.26 -27.87
C GLY A 487 20.75 -0.57 -26.37
N LEU A 488 20.71 0.44 -25.51
CA LEU A 488 20.53 0.28 -24.06
C LEU A 488 19.17 -0.35 -23.74
N SER A 489 18.10 0.12 -24.38
CA SER A 489 16.75 -0.44 -24.18
C SER A 489 16.66 -1.90 -24.65
N LEU A 490 17.30 -2.25 -25.77
CA LEU A 490 17.40 -3.64 -26.25
C LEU A 490 18.25 -4.51 -25.31
N LEU A 491 19.40 -3.99 -24.86
CA LEU A 491 20.30 -4.66 -23.92
C LEU A 491 19.57 -5.01 -22.61
N GLY A 492 18.75 -4.09 -22.08
CA GLY A 492 17.93 -4.36 -20.89
C GLY A 492 16.98 -5.55 -21.04
N VAL A 493 16.49 -5.83 -22.27
CA VAL A 493 15.69 -7.03 -22.55
C VAL A 493 16.55 -8.28 -22.72
N VAL A 494 17.68 -8.18 -23.43
CA VAL A 494 18.61 -9.32 -23.61
C VAL A 494 19.16 -9.80 -22.26
N LEU A 495 19.44 -8.88 -21.33
CA LEU A 495 19.96 -9.20 -20.00
C LEU A 495 18.94 -9.91 -19.10
N LYS A 496 17.63 -9.92 -19.43
CA LYS A 496 16.60 -10.71 -18.69
C LYS A 496 16.81 -12.21 -18.69
N VAL A 497 17.69 -12.73 -19.56
CA VAL A 497 18.09 -14.14 -19.55
C VAL A 497 19.02 -14.46 -18.37
N LEU A 498 19.64 -13.44 -17.75
CA LEU A 498 20.52 -13.61 -16.59
C LEU A 498 19.68 -13.70 -15.29
N PRO A 499 19.95 -14.68 -14.40
CA PRO A 499 19.23 -14.80 -13.11
C PRO A 499 19.32 -13.56 -12.20
N ALA A 500 20.32 -12.70 -12.41
CA ALA A 500 20.51 -11.45 -11.69
C ALA A 500 19.59 -10.29 -12.17
N MET A 501 18.77 -10.49 -13.20
CA MET A 501 17.94 -9.47 -13.86
C MET A 501 16.44 -9.79 -13.75
N TYR A 502 16.00 -10.06 -12.53
CA TYR A 502 14.69 -10.63 -12.21
C TYR A 502 13.56 -9.61 -12.00
N GLN A 503 13.81 -8.31 -12.18
CA GLN A 503 12.78 -7.27 -11.96
C GLN A 503 11.56 -7.49 -12.86
N VAL A 504 10.34 -7.44 -12.30
CA VAL A 504 9.11 -7.71 -13.07
C VAL A 504 8.60 -6.42 -13.74
N ASN A 505 9.37 -5.92 -14.70
CA ASN A 505 9.14 -4.67 -15.43
C ASN A 505 8.66 -4.85 -16.89
N GLY A 506 8.13 -6.02 -17.26
CA GLY A 506 7.67 -6.32 -18.62
C GLY A 506 6.64 -5.33 -19.20
N ASP A 507 5.82 -4.70 -18.35
CA ASP A 507 4.90 -3.62 -18.74
C ASP A 507 5.65 -2.35 -19.24
N VAL A 508 6.76 -2.00 -18.60
CA VAL A 508 7.62 -0.85 -18.96
C VAL A 508 8.40 -1.16 -20.23
N ILE A 509 8.97 -2.38 -20.33
CA ILE A 509 9.64 -2.87 -21.55
C ILE A 509 8.70 -2.78 -22.75
N ALA A 510 7.48 -3.31 -22.62
CA ALA A 510 6.48 -3.33 -23.67
C ALA A 510 6.12 -1.92 -24.19
N LEU A 511 6.04 -0.93 -23.31
CA LEU A 511 5.76 0.45 -23.69
C LEU A 511 6.98 1.16 -24.31
N LEU A 512 8.15 1.07 -23.66
CA LEU A 512 9.29 1.93 -24.00
C LEU A 512 10.15 1.38 -25.14
N LEU A 513 10.33 0.06 -25.25
CA LEU A 513 11.23 -0.54 -26.25
C LEU A 513 10.82 -0.19 -27.69
N PRO A 514 9.56 -0.34 -28.13
CA PRO A 514 9.21 -0.11 -29.54
C PRO A 514 9.29 1.36 -29.95
N VAL A 515 9.14 2.29 -28.99
CA VAL A 515 9.25 3.74 -29.25
C VAL A 515 10.71 4.18 -29.36
N HIS A 516 11.62 3.56 -28.61
CA HIS A 516 13.07 3.76 -28.76
C HIS A 516 13.65 3.14 -30.03
N MET A 517 12.89 2.29 -30.73
CA MET A 517 13.28 1.68 -32.01
C MET A 517 12.78 2.46 -33.24
N GLY A 518 11.95 3.50 -33.06
CA GLY A 518 11.25 4.22 -34.15
C GLY A 518 11.78 5.62 -34.46
#